data_AF-Q19G02-F1
#
_entry.id   AF-Q19G02-F1
#
_cell.length_a   1.000
_cell.length_b   1.000
_cell.length_c   1.000
_cell.angle_alpha   90.00
_cell.angle_beta   90.00
_cell.angle_gamma   90.00
#
_symmetry.space_group_name_H-M   'P 1'
#
loop_
_entity.id
_entity.type
_entity.pdbx_description
1 polymer ?
#
loop_
_entity_poly.entity_id
_entity_poly.type
_entity_poly.pdbx_seq_one_letter_code
_entity_poly.pdbx_strand_id
1 'polypeptide(L)'
;LRYLGIDGYSFSDRAAIISKLRFLQTLEADSYYPIYETIDLRKLTSLRHVIGKFAGELLIGDAANLQTLRFISSDSWNKLKPELLINLRDLEIYEDYDEDFDRRVSVSWASLTKLRSLRVLKLYYLRLESEEAVRSTDVISPSLESVTLVGITFEEDTMPFLQKMPRLEDLILLHCNYSGG
;
A
#
# COMPACT_ATOMS: atom_id res chain seq x y z
N LEU A 1 -18.01 -17.20 8.58
CA LEU A 1 -17.56 -15.87 9.05
C LEU A 1 -17.01 -15.10 7.86
N ARG A 2 -17.45 -13.85 7.64
CA ARG A 2 -17.00 -13.00 6.50
C ARG A 2 -16.14 -11.80 6.94
N TYR A 3 -16.23 -11.40 8.19
CA TYR A 3 -15.49 -10.30 8.78
C TYR A 3 -14.79 -10.79 10.04
N LEU A 4 -13.54 -10.40 10.24
CA LEU A 4 -12.78 -10.64 11.46
C LEU A 4 -12.04 -9.36 11.80
N GLY A 5 -12.43 -8.75 12.92
CA GLY A 5 -11.69 -7.70 13.59
C GLY A 5 -10.83 -8.30 14.69
N ILE A 6 -9.57 -7.91 14.75
CA ILE A 6 -8.57 -8.32 15.70
C ILE A 6 -8.02 -7.05 16.33
N ASP A 7 -8.23 -6.91 17.62
CA ASP A 7 -7.58 -5.90 18.44
C ASP A 7 -6.62 -6.59 19.43
N GLY A 8 -5.45 -6.01 19.63
CA GLY A 8 -4.48 -6.42 20.65
C GLY A 8 -3.03 -6.55 20.17
N TYR A 9 -2.17 -6.91 21.12
CA TYR A 9 -0.71 -6.77 21.00
C TYR A 9 0.02 -7.90 20.25
N SER A 10 -0.63 -9.01 19.89
CA SER A 10 0.04 -10.15 19.24
C SER A 10 -0.86 -10.82 18.22
N PHE A 11 -0.37 -10.87 16.99
CA PHE A 11 -1.06 -11.50 15.86
C PHE A 11 -0.70 -12.99 15.74
N SER A 12 0.49 -13.38 16.22
CA SER A 12 1.02 -14.76 16.14
C SER A 12 0.08 -15.83 16.70
N ASP A 13 -0.55 -15.58 17.85
CA ASP A 13 -1.44 -16.56 18.49
C ASP A 13 -2.74 -16.77 17.69
N ARG A 14 -3.08 -15.81 16.83
CA ARG A 14 -4.34 -15.77 16.07
C ARG A 14 -4.17 -16.25 14.63
N ALA A 15 -2.95 -16.31 14.10
CA ALA A 15 -2.65 -16.76 12.74
C ALA A 15 -3.23 -18.17 12.44
N ALA A 16 -3.16 -19.08 13.41
CA ALA A 16 -3.73 -20.42 13.28
C ALA A 16 -5.25 -20.42 13.07
N ILE A 17 -5.96 -19.50 13.73
CA ILE A 17 -7.42 -19.35 13.60
C ILE A 17 -7.76 -18.72 12.26
N ILE A 18 -7.05 -17.66 11.88
CA ILE A 18 -7.25 -16.92 10.63
C ILE A 18 -7.14 -17.86 9.43
N SER A 19 -6.11 -18.73 9.41
CA SER A 19 -5.87 -19.68 8.31
C SER A 19 -7.03 -20.65 8.02
N LYS A 20 -7.96 -20.84 8.97
CA LYS A 20 -9.14 -21.71 8.83
C LYS A 20 -10.35 -21.00 8.23
N LEU A 21 -10.33 -19.67 8.12
CA LEU A 21 -11.48 -18.84 7.73
C LEU A 21 -11.56 -18.66 6.20
N ARG A 22 -11.81 -19.74 5.46
CA ARG A 22 -11.79 -19.73 3.97
C ARG A 22 -12.77 -18.75 3.30
N PHE A 23 -13.83 -18.37 4.01
CA PHE A 23 -14.84 -17.41 3.54
C PHE A 23 -14.63 -16.00 4.07
N LEU A 24 -13.50 -15.73 4.73
CA LEU A 24 -13.18 -14.40 5.22
C LEU A 24 -13.02 -13.44 4.04
N GLN A 25 -13.69 -12.30 4.14
CA GLN A 25 -13.66 -11.23 3.13
C GLN A 25 -12.96 -9.99 3.67
N THR A 26 -13.10 -9.70 4.96
CA THR A 26 -12.44 -8.57 5.62
C THR A 26 -11.65 -9.07 6.81
N LEU A 27 -10.36 -8.75 6.82
CA LEU A 27 -9.47 -8.88 7.96
C LEU A 27 -9.07 -7.47 8.39
N GLU A 28 -9.44 -7.11 9.60
CA GLU A 28 -9.06 -5.86 10.24
C GLU A 28 -8.23 -6.18 11.47
N ALA A 29 -6.98 -5.73 11.48
CA ALA A 29 -6.00 -5.96 12.51
C ALA A 29 -5.60 -4.59 13.08
N ASP A 30 -6.47 -4.08 13.95
CA ASP A 30 -6.19 -2.84 14.65
C ASP A 30 -5.17 -3.12 15.75
N SER A 31 -4.06 -2.40 15.70
CA SER A 31 -2.97 -2.54 16.65
C SER A 31 -2.33 -1.19 16.89
N TYR A 32 -2.04 -0.94 18.17
CA TYR A 32 -1.28 0.24 18.55
C TYR A 32 0.11 0.23 17.89
N TYR A 33 0.74 -0.97 17.85
CA TYR A 33 2.08 -1.18 17.29
C TYR A 33 2.04 -1.88 15.93
N PRO A 34 3.06 -1.67 15.07
CA PRO A 34 3.21 -2.46 13.85
C PRO A 34 3.30 -3.97 14.13
N ILE A 35 2.66 -4.75 13.26
CA ILE A 35 2.69 -6.22 13.22
C ILE A 35 3.93 -6.62 12.45
N TYR A 36 4.97 -7.06 13.13
CA TYR A 36 6.25 -7.47 12.53
C TYR A 36 6.29 -8.96 12.15
N GLU A 37 5.28 -9.74 12.56
CA GLU A 37 5.22 -11.17 12.24
C GLU A 37 4.91 -11.44 10.76
N THR A 38 5.35 -12.59 10.26
CA THR A 38 4.94 -13.09 8.93
C THR A 38 3.48 -13.54 8.97
N ILE A 39 2.64 -12.92 8.15
CA ILE A 39 1.22 -13.21 8.05
C ILE A 39 0.91 -13.94 6.74
N ASP A 40 0.52 -15.21 6.82
CA ASP A 40 0.14 -16.01 5.65
C ASP A 40 -1.37 -15.97 5.38
N LEU A 41 -1.75 -15.18 4.37
CA LEU A 41 -3.12 -15.02 3.90
C LEU A 41 -3.41 -15.80 2.62
N ARG A 42 -2.45 -16.58 2.09
CA ARG A 42 -2.59 -17.25 0.78
C ARG A 42 -3.77 -18.22 0.70
N LYS A 43 -4.20 -18.77 1.84
CA LYS A 43 -5.35 -19.70 1.94
C LYS A 43 -6.70 -18.98 1.97
N LEU A 44 -6.73 -17.65 2.10
CA LEU A 44 -7.94 -16.85 2.20
C LEU A 44 -8.38 -16.35 0.82
N THR A 45 -8.87 -17.25 -0.02
CA THR A 45 -9.19 -16.96 -1.43
C THR A 45 -10.37 -15.99 -1.63
N SER A 46 -11.20 -15.79 -0.59
CA SER A 46 -12.33 -14.87 -0.59
C SER A 46 -11.98 -13.46 -0.08
N LEU A 47 -10.73 -13.23 0.30
CA LEU A 47 -10.31 -12.00 0.96
C LEU A 47 -10.37 -10.80 -0.01
N ARG A 48 -10.98 -9.71 0.45
CA ARG A 48 -11.17 -8.47 -0.30
C ARG A 48 -10.56 -7.27 0.39
N HIS A 49 -10.55 -7.27 1.72
CA HIS A 49 -10.10 -6.14 2.50
C HIS A 49 -9.13 -6.63 3.58
N VAL A 50 -7.94 -6.03 3.58
CA VAL A 50 -6.89 -6.24 4.58
C VAL A 50 -6.51 -4.87 5.11
N ILE A 51 -6.73 -4.65 6.40
CA ILE A 51 -6.50 -3.38 7.08
C ILE A 51 -5.73 -3.68 8.37
N GLY A 52 -4.63 -2.98 8.60
CA GLY A 52 -3.82 -3.13 9.81
C GLY A 52 -2.38 -2.73 9.56
N LYS A 53 -1.63 -2.38 10.61
CA LYS A 53 -0.24 -1.89 10.49
C LYS A 53 0.73 -3.04 10.22
N PHE A 54 0.84 -3.51 8.98
CA PHE A 54 1.68 -4.65 8.62
C PHE A 54 3.12 -4.21 8.28
N ALA A 55 4.07 -4.42 9.19
CA ALA A 55 5.51 -4.20 8.97
C ALA A 55 6.29 -5.49 8.68
N GLY A 56 5.73 -6.64 9.07
CA GLY A 56 6.25 -7.97 8.78
C GLY A 56 5.97 -8.43 7.35
N GLU A 57 6.40 -9.64 7.03
CA GLU A 57 6.16 -10.22 5.72
C GLU A 57 4.67 -10.57 5.55
N LEU A 58 4.02 -10.01 4.53
CA LEU A 58 2.62 -10.29 4.22
C LEU A 58 2.55 -11.21 3.00
N LEU A 59 2.24 -12.49 3.22
CA LEU A 59 2.11 -13.46 2.14
C LEU A 59 0.66 -13.46 1.63
N ILE A 60 0.46 -12.75 0.53
CA ILE A 60 -0.81 -12.72 -0.17
C ILE A 60 -0.76 -13.73 -1.33
N GLY A 61 -1.81 -14.54 -1.45
CA GLY A 61 -1.92 -15.57 -2.49
C GLY A 61 -2.26 -14.98 -3.85
N ASP A 62 -2.99 -15.74 -4.65
CA ASP A 62 -3.60 -15.24 -5.88
C ASP A 62 -4.73 -14.25 -5.50
N ALA A 63 -4.34 -13.04 -5.14
CA ALA A 63 -5.19 -12.00 -4.58
C ALA A 63 -5.97 -11.23 -5.65
N ALA A 64 -6.38 -11.94 -6.70
CA ALA A 64 -7.27 -11.40 -7.70
C ALA A 64 -8.55 -10.79 -7.09
N ASN A 65 -8.95 -11.16 -5.86
CA ASN A 65 -10.12 -10.57 -5.20
C ASN A 65 -9.81 -9.41 -4.25
N LEU A 66 -8.53 -9.10 -3.99
CA LEU A 66 -8.16 -8.06 -3.03
C LEU A 66 -8.47 -6.68 -3.62
N GLN A 67 -9.26 -5.90 -2.87
CA GLN A 67 -9.75 -4.58 -3.25
C GLN A 67 -9.17 -3.48 -2.36
N THR A 68 -8.86 -3.81 -1.11
CA THR A 68 -8.33 -2.86 -0.13
C THR A 68 -7.14 -3.47 0.58
N LEU A 69 -6.04 -2.74 0.61
CA LEU A 69 -4.84 -3.03 1.39
C LEU A 69 -4.40 -1.73 2.05
N ARG A 70 -4.63 -1.59 3.36
CA ARG A 70 -4.29 -0.37 4.08
C ARG A 70 -3.30 -0.61 5.20
N PHE A 71 -2.44 0.39 5.39
CA PHE A 71 -1.35 0.41 6.37
C PHE A 71 -0.37 -0.76 6.17
N ILE A 72 0.07 -1.00 4.94
CA ILE A 72 1.22 -1.88 4.68
C ILE A 72 2.51 -1.06 4.74
N SER A 73 3.57 -1.60 5.35
CA SER A 73 4.87 -0.91 5.34
C SER A 73 5.46 -0.85 3.93
N SER A 74 6.29 0.14 3.62
CA SER A 74 7.06 0.21 2.36
C SER A 74 7.89 -1.06 2.12
N ASP A 75 8.55 -1.56 3.17
CA ASP A 75 9.31 -2.81 3.12
C ASP A 75 8.47 -4.03 2.75
N SER A 76 7.29 -4.16 3.37
CA SER A 76 6.36 -5.24 3.08
C SER A 76 5.78 -5.10 1.68
N TRP A 77 5.45 -3.88 1.25
CA TRP A 77 4.96 -3.58 -0.09
C TRP A 77 5.95 -4.00 -1.16
N ASN A 78 7.23 -3.65 -1.01
CA ASN A 78 8.28 -3.94 -1.98
C ASN A 78 8.57 -5.44 -2.15
N LYS A 79 8.18 -6.28 -1.17
CA LYS A 79 8.26 -7.75 -1.25
C LYS A 79 7.07 -8.37 -1.99
N LEU A 80 5.97 -7.63 -2.16
CA LEU A 80 4.82 -8.10 -2.92
C LEU A 80 5.07 -8.00 -4.43
N LYS A 81 4.17 -8.61 -5.20
CA LYS A 81 4.10 -8.48 -6.66
C LYS A 81 2.87 -7.64 -7.02
N PRO A 82 2.99 -6.30 -7.16
CA PRO A 82 1.85 -5.42 -7.42
C PRO A 82 1.05 -5.80 -8.66
N GLU A 83 1.71 -6.36 -9.68
CA GLU A 83 1.05 -6.86 -10.90
C GLU A 83 0.00 -7.96 -10.66
N LEU A 84 0.05 -8.67 -9.52
CA LEU A 84 -0.95 -9.69 -9.17
C LEU A 84 -2.18 -9.09 -8.47
N LEU A 85 -2.08 -7.85 -7.98
CA LEU A 85 -3.13 -7.15 -7.25
C LEU A 85 -4.05 -6.38 -8.20
N ILE A 86 -4.50 -7.05 -9.27
CA ILE A 86 -5.20 -6.43 -10.41
C ILE A 86 -6.51 -5.72 -10.06
N ASN A 87 -7.16 -6.13 -8.97
CA ASN A 87 -8.44 -5.58 -8.50
C ASN A 87 -8.29 -4.65 -7.30
N LEU A 88 -7.06 -4.31 -6.91
CA LEU A 88 -6.81 -3.38 -5.82
C LEU A 88 -7.28 -1.98 -6.20
N ARG A 89 -8.12 -1.40 -5.35
CA ARG A 89 -8.75 -0.08 -5.55
C ARG A 89 -8.31 0.94 -4.52
N ASP A 90 -7.89 0.47 -3.36
CA ASP A 90 -7.57 1.30 -2.21
C ASP A 90 -6.28 0.77 -1.57
N LEU A 91 -5.24 1.59 -1.64
CA LEU A 91 -3.90 1.27 -1.16
C LEU A 91 -3.41 2.38 -0.24
N GLU A 92 -2.93 1.97 0.93
CA GLU A 92 -2.28 2.85 1.89
C GLU A 92 -0.97 2.23 2.36
N ILE A 93 0.15 2.89 2.02
CA ILE A 93 1.52 2.50 2.37
C ILE A 93 2.06 3.49 3.38
N TYR A 94 2.71 3.00 4.42
CA TYR A 94 3.36 3.82 5.42
C TYR A 94 4.81 3.38 5.64
N GLU A 95 5.63 4.29 6.13
CA GLU A 95 6.87 3.94 6.80
C GLU A 95 6.73 4.31 8.28
N ASP A 96 7.37 3.54 9.16
CA ASP A 96 7.44 3.95 10.56
C ASP A 96 8.21 5.28 10.65
N TYR A 97 7.85 6.14 11.60
CA TYR A 97 8.49 7.45 11.72
C TYR A 97 9.90 7.26 12.30
N ASP A 98 10.86 6.93 11.45
CA ASP A 98 12.28 7.05 11.77
C ASP A 98 12.72 8.50 11.46
N GLU A 99 13.42 9.11 12.41
CA GLU A 99 13.97 10.46 12.27
C GLU A 99 15.08 10.51 11.21
N ASP A 100 15.70 9.36 10.92
CA ASP A 100 16.72 9.22 9.89
C ASP A 100 16.08 9.06 8.50
N PHE A 101 15.75 10.21 7.89
CA PHE A 101 15.19 10.30 6.53
C PHE A 101 16.01 9.57 5.46
N ASP A 102 17.31 9.32 5.68
CA ASP A 102 18.20 8.61 4.75
C ASP A 102 18.00 7.09 4.73
N ARG A 103 17.31 6.53 5.73
CA ARG A 103 17.04 5.09 5.81
C ARG A 103 15.67 4.68 5.27
N ARG A 104 14.83 5.66 4.89
CA ARG A 104 13.47 5.38 4.42
C ARG A 104 13.50 4.55 3.16
N VAL A 105 12.71 3.48 3.16
CA VAL A 105 12.56 2.60 2.02
C VAL A 105 11.79 3.34 0.95
N SER A 106 12.33 3.30 -0.26
CA SER A 106 11.73 3.95 -1.41
C SER A 106 10.59 3.11 -1.98
N VAL A 107 9.53 3.79 -2.43
CA VAL A 107 8.46 3.17 -3.22
C VAL A 107 8.59 3.67 -4.64
N SER A 108 8.58 2.76 -5.62
CA SER A 108 8.68 3.14 -7.02
C SER A 108 7.32 3.43 -7.63
N TRP A 109 7.22 4.51 -8.40
CA TRP A 109 6.02 4.76 -9.22
C TRP A 109 5.73 3.61 -10.17
N ALA A 110 6.77 2.98 -10.75
CA ALA A 110 6.63 1.82 -11.62
C ALA A 110 5.89 0.65 -10.94
N SER A 111 6.02 0.48 -9.62
CA SER A 111 5.26 -0.52 -8.86
C SER A 111 3.76 -0.16 -8.77
N LEU A 112 3.46 1.12 -8.55
CA LEU A 112 2.11 1.65 -8.35
C LEU A 112 1.31 1.70 -9.66
N THR A 113 1.96 2.04 -10.77
CA THR A 113 1.28 2.16 -12.08
C THR A 113 0.84 0.82 -12.67
N LYS A 114 1.36 -0.30 -12.15
CA LYS A 114 0.85 -1.65 -12.45
C LYS A 114 -0.57 -1.87 -11.94
N LEU A 115 -1.01 -1.11 -10.94
CA LEU A 115 -2.33 -1.24 -10.30
C LEU A 115 -3.40 -0.51 -11.10
N ARG A 116 -3.82 -1.10 -12.23
CA ARG A 116 -4.74 -0.44 -13.18
C ARG A 116 -6.14 -0.13 -12.63
N SER A 117 -6.54 -0.78 -11.55
CA SER A 117 -7.84 -0.56 -10.87
C SER A 117 -7.76 0.37 -9.67
N LEU A 118 -6.57 0.91 -9.36
CA LEU A 118 -6.35 1.71 -8.16
C LEU A 118 -7.07 3.05 -8.28
N ARG A 119 -7.92 3.36 -7.30
CA ARG A 119 -8.70 4.60 -7.22
C ARG A 119 -8.19 5.53 -6.13
N VAL A 120 -7.75 4.97 -5.02
CA VAL A 120 -7.26 5.72 -3.85
C VAL A 120 -5.86 5.24 -3.51
N LEU A 121 -4.92 6.20 -3.45
CA LEU A 121 -3.55 5.99 -3.03
C LEU A 121 -3.22 6.91 -1.86
N LYS A 122 -2.70 6.35 -0.77
CA LYS A 122 -2.18 7.13 0.35
C LYS A 122 -0.77 6.68 0.70
N LEU A 123 0.16 7.61 0.79
CA LEU A 123 1.56 7.35 1.11
C LEU A 123 1.97 8.20 2.32
N TYR A 124 2.62 7.59 3.29
CA TYR A 124 3.01 8.23 4.55
C TYR A 124 4.50 8.05 4.83
N TYR A 125 5.20 9.16 5.05
CA TYR A 125 6.57 9.25 5.56
C TYR A 125 7.62 8.44 4.78
N LEU A 126 7.47 8.29 3.47
CA LEU A 126 8.37 7.50 2.63
C LEU A 126 9.05 8.33 1.52
N ARG A 127 10.08 7.74 0.88
CA ARG A 127 10.71 8.28 -0.33
C ARG A 127 10.00 7.74 -1.56
N LEU A 128 9.80 8.59 -2.55
CA LEU A 128 9.16 8.22 -3.80
C LEU A 128 10.20 8.28 -4.92
N GLU A 129 10.50 7.14 -5.56
CA GLU A 129 11.54 7.07 -6.58
C GLU A 129 11.13 7.82 -7.85
N SER A 130 12.15 8.26 -8.60
CA SER A 130 12.01 8.95 -9.89
C SER A 130 11.02 8.26 -10.83
N GLU A 131 10.25 9.09 -11.53
CA GLU A 131 9.24 8.70 -12.50
C GLU A 131 9.84 8.32 -13.85
N GLU A 132 11.16 8.40 -14.02
CA GLU A 132 11.86 8.18 -15.29
C GLU A 132 11.45 6.92 -16.04
N ALA A 133 11.22 5.83 -15.32
CA ALA A 133 10.77 4.56 -15.89
C ALA A 133 9.36 4.62 -16.53
N VAL A 134 8.58 5.65 -16.20
CA VAL A 134 7.16 5.80 -16.55
C VAL A 134 6.89 7.12 -17.30
N ARG A 135 7.89 7.99 -17.45
CA ARG A 135 7.78 9.29 -18.15
C ARG A 135 7.31 9.17 -19.61
N SER A 136 7.60 8.05 -20.26
CA SER A 136 7.24 7.77 -21.67
C SER A 136 5.80 7.28 -21.88
N THR A 137 5.05 7.01 -20.80
CA THR A 137 3.65 6.58 -20.90
C THR A 137 2.70 7.78 -20.97
N ASP A 138 1.83 7.80 -21.98
CA ASP A 138 0.86 8.89 -22.19
C ASP A 138 -0.27 8.90 -21.16
N VAL A 139 -0.63 7.73 -20.61
CA VAL A 139 -1.68 7.59 -19.59
C VAL A 139 -1.18 6.70 -18.48
N ILE A 140 -1.25 7.22 -17.26
CA ILE A 140 -0.76 6.56 -16.05
C ILE A 140 -1.91 6.42 -15.08
N SER A 141 -2.07 5.21 -14.52
CA SER A 141 -3.08 4.91 -13.49
C SER A 141 -4.48 5.46 -13.85
N PRO A 142 -5.11 4.97 -14.94
CA PRO A 142 -6.29 5.60 -15.55
C PRO A 142 -7.55 5.63 -14.67
N SER A 143 -7.53 4.92 -13.53
CA SER A 143 -8.62 4.85 -12.58
C SER A 143 -8.35 5.61 -11.28
N LEU A 144 -7.17 6.22 -11.12
CA LEU A 144 -6.78 6.89 -9.88
C LEU A 144 -7.54 8.21 -9.75
N GLU A 145 -8.27 8.32 -8.64
CA GLU A 145 -9.19 9.43 -8.34
C GLU A 145 -8.65 10.30 -7.19
N SER A 146 -7.96 9.68 -6.23
CA SER A 146 -7.46 10.37 -5.04
C SER A 146 -6.04 9.95 -4.69
N VAL A 147 -5.18 10.95 -4.47
CA VAL A 147 -3.81 10.80 -4.02
C VAL A 147 -3.60 11.63 -2.77
N THR A 148 -3.17 10.98 -1.68
CA THR A 148 -2.76 11.64 -0.44
C THR A 148 -1.30 11.32 -0.16
N LEU A 149 -0.46 12.35 -0.10
CA LEU A 149 0.96 12.25 0.20
C LEU A 149 1.21 12.99 1.51
N VAL A 150 1.73 12.28 2.51
CA VAL A 150 2.02 12.84 3.83
C VAL A 150 3.48 12.61 4.18
N GLY A 151 4.22 13.67 4.48
CA GLY A 151 5.62 13.55 4.91
C GLY A 151 6.54 12.96 3.84
N ILE A 152 6.18 13.12 2.56
CA ILE A 152 6.93 12.58 1.41
C ILE A 152 8.07 13.52 1.04
N THR A 153 9.23 12.95 0.72
CA THR A 153 10.34 13.68 0.10
C THR A 153 10.39 13.36 -1.38
N PHE A 154 10.30 14.40 -2.21
CA PHE A 154 10.42 14.32 -3.65
C PHE A 154 11.84 14.67 -4.09
N GLU A 155 12.47 13.76 -4.83
CA GLU A 155 13.78 14.00 -5.46
C GLU A 155 13.65 14.86 -6.72
N GLU A 156 12.50 14.79 -7.38
CA GLU A 156 12.18 15.48 -8.65
C GLU A 156 10.79 16.10 -8.60
N ASP A 157 10.48 17.02 -9.52
CA ASP A 157 9.14 17.56 -9.66
C ASP A 157 8.17 16.50 -10.19
N THR A 158 7.30 16.00 -9.32
CA THR A 158 6.29 14.97 -9.64
C THR A 158 5.01 15.56 -10.26
N MET A 159 4.85 16.88 -10.29
CA MET A 159 3.62 17.52 -10.79
C MET A 159 3.33 17.19 -12.27
N PRO A 160 4.32 17.17 -13.18
CA PRO A 160 4.09 16.79 -14.58
C PRO A 160 3.55 15.37 -14.75
N PHE A 161 3.87 14.45 -13.84
CA PHE A 161 3.39 13.07 -13.87
C PHE A 161 2.00 12.93 -13.27
N LEU A 162 1.73 13.57 -12.13
CA LEU A 162 0.39 13.59 -11.53
C LEU A 162 -0.65 14.19 -12.49
N GLN A 163 -0.26 15.18 -13.31
CA GLN A 163 -1.10 15.74 -14.37
C GLN A 163 -1.47 14.76 -15.49
N LYS A 164 -0.72 13.67 -15.67
CA LYS A 164 -1.03 12.62 -16.66
C LYS A 164 -2.10 11.63 -16.18
N MET A 165 -2.62 11.78 -14.97
CA MET A 165 -3.68 10.94 -14.41
C MET A 165 -5.06 11.51 -14.78
N PRO A 166 -5.78 10.89 -15.73
CA PRO A 166 -6.96 11.52 -16.35
C PRO A 166 -8.19 11.62 -15.44
N ARG A 167 -8.19 10.92 -14.30
CA ARG A 167 -9.31 10.87 -13.34
C ARG A 167 -8.97 11.43 -11.97
N LEU A 168 -7.77 11.99 -11.79
CA LEU A 168 -7.35 12.51 -10.50
C LEU A 168 -8.21 13.73 -10.15
N GLU A 169 -9.02 13.60 -9.11
CA GLU A 169 -9.92 14.65 -8.59
C GLU A 169 -9.34 15.27 -7.32
N ASP A 170 -8.77 14.44 -6.44
CA ASP A 170 -8.22 14.86 -5.16
C ASP A 170 -6.71 14.66 -5.12
N LEU A 171 -5.97 15.75 -4.90
CA LEU A 171 -4.55 15.71 -4.57
C LEU A 171 -4.31 16.42 -3.23
N ILE A 172 -3.89 15.67 -2.23
CA ILE A 172 -3.61 16.16 -0.89
C ILE A 172 -2.12 15.99 -0.62
N LEU A 173 -1.43 17.09 -0.35
CA LEU A 173 -0.02 17.12 0.03
C LEU A 173 0.11 17.70 1.44
N LEU A 174 0.64 16.92 2.39
CA LEU A 174 0.79 17.33 3.79
C LEU A 174 2.23 17.11 4.23
N HIS A 175 2.90 18.17 4.71
CA HIS A 175 4.28 18.07 5.21
C HIS A 175 5.28 17.48 4.20
N CYS A 176 5.04 17.64 2.90
CA CYS A 176 5.95 17.14 1.87
C CYS A 176 7.12 18.12 1.65
N ASN A 177 8.28 17.56 1.30
CA ASN A 177 9.50 18.31 1.00
C ASN A 177 9.96 18.02 -0.43
N TYR A 178 10.47 19.05 -1.11
CA TYR A 178 11.15 18.90 -2.39
C TYR A 178 12.64 19.14 -2.16
N SER A 179 13.49 18.13 -2.42
CA SER A 179 14.93 18.26 -2.16
C SER A 179 15.67 19.02 -3.26
N GLY A 180 15.07 19.20 -4.44
CA GLY A 180 15.66 19.94 -5.56
C GLY A 180 17.00 19.35 -5.99
N GLY A 181 16.96 18.28 -6.77
CA GLY A 181 18.16 17.73 -7.43
C GLY A 181 18.90 18.77 -8.27
#